data_AF-A0ABD0NH85-F1
#
_entry.id   AF-A0ABD0NH85-F1
#
_cell.length_a   1.000
_cell.length_b   1.000
_cell.length_c   1.000
_cell.angle_alpha   90.00
_cell.angle_beta   90.00
_cell.angle_gamma   90.00
#
_symmetry.space_group_name_H-M   'P 1'
#
loop_
_entity.id
_entity.type
_entity.pdbx_description
1 polymer ?
#
loop_
_entity_poly.entity_id
_entity_poly.type
_entity_poly.pdbx_seq_one_letter_code
_entity_poly.pdbx_strand_id
1 'polypeptide(L)' 'SDADEACQFLTGVMCKNPLLLRELNLSERELGDTRVNQIAALLQDRHCKLNTL' A
#
# COMPACT_ATOMS: atom_id res chain seq x y z
N SER A 1 -10.39 -9.85 -8.50
CA SER A 1 -9.50 -9.13 -9.44
C SER A 1 -8.18 -8.86 -8.74
N ASP A 2 -7.10 -8.54 -9.45
CA ASP A 2 -5.80 -8.22 -8.83
C ASP A 2 -5.91 -7.08 -7.79
N ALA A 3 -6.87 -6.17 -8.00
CA ALA A 3 -7.20 -5.11 -7.05
C ALA A 3 -7.82 -5.62 -5.73
N ASP A 4 -8.63 -6.68 -5.77
CA ASP A 4 -9.23 -7.27 -4.57
C ASP A 4 -8.17 -8.00 -3.72
N GLU A 5 -7.23 -8.67 -4.39
CA GLU A 5 -6.16 -9.42 -3.75
C GLU A 5 -5.18 -8.48 -3.04
N ALA A 6 -4.82 -7.37 -3.69
CA ALA A 6 -4.05 -6.30 -3.09
C ALA A 6 -4.78 -5.65 -1.90
N CYS A 7 -6.11 -5.44 -2.00
CA CYS A 7 -6.90 -4.84 -0.94
C CYS A 7 -7.01 -5.75 0.30
N GLN A 8 -7.18 -7.06 0.10
CA GLN A 8 -7.19 -8.04 1.19
C GLN A 8 -5.83 -8.14 1.89
N PHE A 9 -4.72 -8.14 1.13
CA PHE A 9 -3.38 -8.14 1.70
C PHE A 9 -3.15 -6.88 2.56
N LEU A 10 -3.50 -5.70 2.04
CA LEU A 10 -3.39 -4.44 2.77
C LEU A 10 -4.26 -4.41 4.02
N THR A 11 -5.48 -4.97 3.97
CA THR A 11 -6.39 -5.04 5.13
C THR A 11 -5.88 -5.99 6.21
N GLY A 12 -5.21 -7.09 5.84
CA GLY A 12 -4.59 -8.01 6.79
C GLY A 12 -3.32 -7.45 7.46
N VAL A 13 -2.58 -6.60 6.75
CA VAL A 13 -1.35 -5.96 7.24
C VAL A 13 -1.64 -4.67 8.00
N MET A 14 -2.74 -3.99 7.69
CA MET A 14 -3.07 -2.68 8.24
C MET A 14 -4.47 -2.71 8.86
N CYS A 15 -4.57 -2.52 10.18
CA CYS A 15 -5.85 -2.41 10.90
C CYS A 15 -6.71 -1.19 10.49
N LYS A 16 -6.44 -0.53 9.35
CA LYS A 16 -7.18 0.63 8.83
C LYS A 16 -7.39 0.50 7.33
N ASN A 17 -8.56 0.97 6.90
CA ASN A 17 -8.98 0.99 5.50
C ASN A 17 -7.90 1.64 4.60
N PRO A 18 -7.37 0.94 3.58
CA PRO A 18 -6.31 1.46 2.71
C PRO A 18 -6.73 2.72 1.95
N LEU A 19 -8.04 2.96 1.73
CA LEU A 19 -8.55 4.17 1.08
C LEU A 19 -8.49 5.42 1.97
N LEU A 20 -8.27 5.26 3.28
CA LEU A 20 -8.16 6.34 4.26
C LEU A 20 -6.72 6.56 4.74
N LEU A 21 -5.78 5.74 4.28
CA LEU A 21 -4.39 5.82 4.68
C LEU A 21 -3.74 7.03 3.99
N ARG A 22 -3.38 8.03 4.79
CA ARG A 22 -2.64 9.23 4.32
C ARG A 22 -1.14 9.12 4.55
N GLU A 23 -0.73 8.21 5.42
CA GLU A 23 0.65 7.98 5.84
C GLU A 23 0.93 6.49 5.89
N LEU A 24 2.04 6.07 5.29
CA LEU A 24 2.52 4.69 5.30
C LEU A 24 3.96 4.69 5.79
N ASN A 25 4.21 4.30 7.04
CA ASN A 25 5.57 4.19 7.55
C ASN A 25 6.17 2.79 7.21
N LEU A 26 7.27 2.80 6.46
CA LEU A 26 8.03 1.60 6.07
C LEU A 26 9.44 1.53 6.67
N SER A 27 9.83 2.46 7.56
CA SER A 27 11.21 2.69 7.99
C SER A 27 11.89 1.48 8.63
N GLU A 28 11.12 0.55 9.19
CA GLU A 28 11.63 -0.64 9.89
C GLU A 28 11.30 -1.95 9.14
N ARG A 29 10.97 -1.89 7.84
CA ARG A 29 10.59 -3.07 7.06
C ARG A 29 11.57 -3.34 5.92
N GLU A 30 12.11 -4.55 5.89
CA GLU A 30 12.81 -5.06 4.71
C GLU A 30 11.77 -5.51 3.66
N LEU A 31 11.75 -4.81 2.54
CA LEU A 31 10.83 -5.06 1.43
C LEU A 31 11.61 -5.66 0.27
N GLY A 32 11.25 -6.89 -0.12
CA GLY A 32 11.74 -7.47 -1.37
C GLY A 32 11.09 -6.80 -2.60
N ASP A 33 11.71 -6.99 -3.76
CA ASP A 33 11.38 -6.30 -5.02
C ASP A 33 9.89 -6.34 -5.39
N THR A 34 9.24 -7.49 -5.20
CA THR A 34 7.80 -7.65 -5.48
C THR A 34 6.95 -6.67 -4.67
N ARG A 35 7.28 -6.47 -3.38
CA ARG A 35 6.55 -5.54 -2.51
C ARG A 35 6.83 -4.09 -2.85
N VAL A 36 8.08 -3.78 -3.23
CA VAL A 36 8.45 -2.43 -3.71
C VAL A 36 7.65 -2.08 -4.97
N ASN A 37 7.55 -3.01 -5.92
CA ASN A 37 6.79 -2.81 -7.17
C ASN A 37 5.29 -2.61 -6.92
N GLN A 38 4.70 -3.35 -5.99
CA GLN A 38 3.30 -3.20 -5.61
C GLN A 38 3.02 -1.81 -5.01
N ILE A 39 3.91 -1.32 -4.14
CA ILE A 39 3.80 0.02 -3.56
C ILE A 39 3.97 1.09 -4.65
N ALA A 40 4.93 0.91 -5.56
CA ALA A 40 5.12 1.82 -6.68
C ALA A 40 3.87 1.91 -7.58
N ALA A 41 3.24 0.78 -7.90
CA ALA A 41 1.99 0.75 -8.65
C ALA A 41 0.85 1.47 -7.91
N LEU A 42 0.74 1.28 -6.59
CA LEU A 42 -0.25 1.99 -5.77
C LEU A 42 -0.03 3.51 -5.79
N LEU A 43 1.22 3.97 -5.73
CA LEU A 43 1.57 5.40 -5.77
C LEU A 43 1.32 6.05 -7.15
N GLN A 44 1.34 5.26 -8.22
CA GLN A 44 1.01 5.72 -9.57
C GLN A 44 -0.51 5.84 -9.80
N ASP A 45 -1.33 5.25 -8.95
CA ASP A 45 -2.78 5.35 -9.07
C ASP A 45 -3.25 6.79 -8.77
N ARG A 46 -4.04 7.36 -9.69
CA ARG A 46 -4.58 8.73 -9.57
C ARG A 46 -5.48 8.96 -8.36
N HIS A 47 -6.00 7.88 -7.78
CA HIS A 47 -6.84 7.88 -6.58
C HIS A 47 -6.04 7.66 -5.31
N CYS A 48 -4.72 7.46 -5.42
CA CYS A 48 -3.84 7.36 -4.26
C CYS A 48 -3.86 8.69 -3.47
N LYS A 49 -4.16 8.58 -2.18
CA LYS A 49 -4.26 9.71 -1.23
C LYS A 49 -3.12 9.71 -0.21
N LEU A 50 -2.05 8.99 -0.52
CA LEU A 50 -0.88 8.91 0.34
C LEU A 50 -0.12 10.24 0.23
N ASN A 51 0.02 10.93 1.35
CA ASN A 51 0.67 12.24 1.42
C ASN A 51 2.12 12.13 1.89
N THR A 52 2.45 11.05 2.61
CA THR A 52 3.76 10.86 3.23
C THR A 52 4.08 9.36 3.32
N LEU A 53 5.34 9.03 3.07
CA LEU A 53 5.94 7.70 3.06
C LEU A 53 7.07 7.63 4.10
#